data_AF-A0A2W4LLN8-F1
#
_entry.id   AF-A0A2W4LLN8-F1
#
_cell.length_a   1.000
_cell.length_b   1.000
_cell.length_c   1.000
_cell.angle_alpha   90.00
_cell.angle_beta   90.00
_cell.angle_gamma   90.00
#
_symmetry.space_group_name_H-M   'P 1'
#
loop_
_entity.id
_entity.type
_entity.pdbx_description
1 polymer ?
#
loop_
_entity_poly.entity_id
_entity_poly.type
_entity_poly.pdbx_seq_one_letter_code
_entity_poly.pdbx_strand_id
1 'polypeptide(L)' 'MADRIIYLDHAATTPLDPEVLAAMRPYLTEQYGNPSSIHRLGRAALDALDGA' A
#
# COMPACT_ATOMS: atom_id res chain seq x y z
N MET A 1 29.77 13.86 13.89
CA MET A 1 29.26 12.48 13.79
C MET A 1 27.75 12.60 13.64
N ALA A 2 27.17 12.09 12.56
CA ALA A 2 25.71 12.11 12.41
C ALA A 2 25.11 11.28 13.56
N ASP A 3 24.14 11.86 14.26
CA ASP A 3 23.44 11.19 15.34
C ASP A 3 22.68 9.99 14.76
N ARG A 4 22.96 8.79 15.26
CA ARG A 4 22.35 7.56 14.74
C ARG A 4 21.07 7.28 15.50
N ILE A 5 19.94 7.53 14.85
CA ILE A 5 18.62 7.20 15.40
C ILE A 5 18.45 5.67 15.39
N ILE A 6 18.12 5.11 16.55
CA ILE A 6 17.76 3.69 16.72
C ILE A 6 16.27 3.65 17.07
N TYR A 7 15.46 2.99 16.23
CA TYR A 7 14.03 2.84 16.47
C TYR A 7 13.77 1.62 17.35
N LEU A 8 13.20 1.85 18.54
CA LEU A 8 12.91 0.82 19.54
C LEU A 8 11.43 0.77 19.92
N ASP A 9 10.56 1.50 19.23
CA ASP A 9 9.13 1.60 19.54
C ASP A 9 8.26 0.73 18.62
N HIS A 10 8.74 -0.48 18.33
CA HIS A 10 8.02 -1.46 17.49
C HIS A 10 6.69 -1.94 18.11
N ALA A 11 6.48 -1.69 19.40
CA ALA A 11 5.23 -1.99 20.08
C ALA A 11 4.10 -1.02 19.71
N ALA A 12 4.43 0.23 19.34
CA ALA A 12 3.45 1.21 18.91
C ALA A 12 3.10 1.09 17.43
N THR A 13 4.12 0.96 16.56
CA THR A 13 3.96 0.74 15.13
C THR A 13 5.26 0.20 14.52
N THR A 14 5.25 -0.13 13.23
CA THR A 14 6.43 -0.64 12.52
C THR A 14 6.63 0.07 11.18
N PRO A 15 7.89 0.23 10.73
CA PRO A 15 8.15 0.66 9.36
C PRO A 15 7.52 -0.32 8.37
N LEU A 16 7.00 0.20 7.26
CA LEU A 16 6.46 -0.65 6.21
C LEU A 16 7.58 -1.49 5.60
N ASP A 17 7.33 -2.79 5.45
CA ASP A 17 8.26 -3.67 4.74
C ASP A 17 8.40 -3.20 3.28
N PRO A 18 9.62 -3.10 2.73
CA PRO A 18 9.83 -2.67 1.35
C PRO A 18 9.04 -3.49 0.32
N GLU A 19 8.86 -4.80 0.53
CA GLU A 19 8.09 -5.66 -0.36
C GLU A 19 6.60 -5.36 -0.28
N VAL A 20 6.09 -5.09 0.93
CA VAL A 20 4.70 -4.65 1.13
C VAL A 20 4.47 -3.29 0.47
N LEU A 21 5.39 -2.34 0.61
CA LEU A 21 5.30 -1.05 -0.08
C LEU A 21 5.28 -1.23 -1.60
N ALA A 22 6.12 -2.12 -2.14
CA ALA A 22 6.15 -2.42 -3.57
C ALA A 22 4.82 -3.03 -4.05
N ALA A 23 4.25 -3.96 -3.29
CA ALA A 23 2.96 -4.57 -3.60
C ALA A 23 1.79 -3.56 -3.54
N MET A 24 1.84 -2.59 -2.61
CA MET A 24 0.80 -1.56 -2.47
C MET A 24 0.92 -0.44 -3.51
N ARG A 25 2.14 -0.12 -3.98
CA ARG A 25 2.41 1.03 -4.86
C ARG A 25 1.49 1.16 -6.08
N PRO A 26 1.17 0.08 -6.82
CA PRO A 26 0.30 0.17 -7.99
C PRO A 26 -1.07 0.78 -7.68
N TYR A 27 -1.64 0.46 -6.51
CA TYR A 27 -2.95 0.95 -6.09
C TYR A 27 -2.94 2.40 -5.58
N LEU A 28 -1.76 2.92 -5.29
CA LEU A 28 -1.56 4.32 -4.89
C LEU A 28 -1.24 5.24 -6.06
N THR A 29 -0.93 4.69 -7.24
CA THR A 29 -0.39 5.49 -8.37
C THR A 29 -1.13 5.22 -9.68
N GLU A 30 -1.17 3.99 -10.19
CA GLU A 30 -1.81 3.69 -11.49
C GLU A 30 -3.21 3.09 -11.39
N GLN A 31 -3.50 2.34 -10.32
CA GLN A 31 -4.75 1.59 -10.12
C GLN A 31 -5.62 2.19 -9.01
N TYR A 32 -5.84 3.49 -9.06
CA TYR A 32 -6.54 4.29 -8.03
C TYR A 32 -8.08 4.24 -8.13
N GLY A 33 -8.65 3.27 -8.85
CA GLY A 33 -10.09 3.19 -9.07
C GLY A 33 -10.87 3.00 -7.78
N ASN A 34 -12.11 3.53 -7.72
CA ASN A 34 -13.03 3.20 -6.64
C ASN A 34 -13.68 1.82 -6.93
N PRO A 35 -13.49 0.79 -6.08
CA PRO A 35 -14.03 -0.55 -6.31
C PRO A 35 -15.57 -0.60 -6.38
N SER A 36 -16.26 0.41 -5.84
CA SER A 36 -17.72 0.52 -5.93
C SER A 36 -18.22 1.07 -7.28
N SER A 37 -17.33 1.51 -8.16
CA SER A 37 -17.69 2.08 -9.46
C SER A 37 -17.82 1.00 -10.55
N ILE A 38 -18.89 1.07 -11.35
CA ILE A 38 -19.15 0.12 -12.43
C ILE A 38 -18.32 0.35 -13.71
N HIS A 39 -17.59 1.46 -13.83
CA HIS A 39 -16.75 1.75 -14.99
C HIS A 39 -15.40 1.02 -14.92
N ARG A 40 -14.67 0.95 -16.04
CA ARG A 40 -13.45 0.14 -16.20
C ARG A 40 -12.45 0.24 -15.03
N LEU A 41 -12.13 1.47 -14.61
CA LEU A 41 -11.18 1.68 -13.50
C LEU A 41 -11.68 1.13 -12.16
N GLY A 42 -12.99 1.21 -11.89
CA GLY A 42 -13.55 0.68 -10.64
C GLY A 42 -13.62 -0.83 -10.63
N ARG A 43 -13.99 -1.45 -11.77
CA ARG A 43 -13.92 -2.91 -11.94
C ARG A 43 -12.50 -3.45 -11.73
N ALA A 44 -11.48 -2.81 -12.32
CA ALA A 44 -10.09 -3.22 -12.10
C ALA A 44 -9.66 -3.14 -10.63
N ALA A 45 -10.12 -2.12 -9.89
CA ALA A 45 -9.85 -2.00 -8.46
C ALA A 45 -10.60 -3.06 -7.63
N LEU A 46 -11.82 -3.43 -8.01
CA LEU A 46 -12.57 -4.52 -7.38
C LEU A 46 -11.87 -5.87 -7.61
N ASP A 47 -11.46 -6.16 -8.84
CA ASP A 47 -10.74 -7.39 -9.18
C ASP A 47 -9.45 -7.54 -8.36
N ALA A 48 -8.74 -6.43 -8.09
CA ALA A 48 -7.55 -6.41 -7.25
C ALA A 48 -7.83 -6.68 -5.76
N LEU A 49 -9.03 -6.35 -5.27
CA LEU A 49 -9.44 -6.68 -3.90
C LEU A 49 -9.89 -8.15 -3.79
N ASP A 50 -10.64 -8.65 -4.77
CA ASP A 50 -11.17 -10.02 -4.78
C ASP A 50 -10.06 -11.06 -5.03
N GLY A 51 -8.98 -10.68 -5.72
CA GLY A 51 -7.83 -11.54 -6.02
C GLY A 51 -6.74 -11.57 -4.95
N ALA A 52 -6.87 -10.81 -3.86
CA ALA A 52 -5.91 -10.74 -2.75
C ALA A 52 -6.21 -11.79 -1.66
#